data_AF-A0A1M5M7K3-F1
#
_entry.id   AF-A0A1M5M7K3-F1
#
_cell.length_a   1.000
_cell.length_b   1.000
_cell.length_c   1.000
_cell.angle_alpha   90.00
_cell.angle_beta   90.00
_cell.angle_gamma   90.00
#
_symmetry.space_group_name_H-M   'P 1'
#
loop_
_entity.id
_entity.type
_entity.pdbx_description
1 polymer ?
#
loop_
_entity_poly.entity_id
_entity_poly.type
_entity_poly.pdbx_seq_one_letter_code
_entity_poly.pdbx_strand_id
1 'polypeptide(L)'
;MGLRTAVSQSWVLTAMATGIGLWCAYTAVQAFAAIESLWTFTGSYVGQNAVGGLAGVAVLAGIVALLLVFFGELGQTDPAPQTWPPEE
;
A
#
# COMPACT_ATOMS: atom_id res chain seq x y z
N MET A 1 -8.81 3.36 17.65
CA MET A 1 -9.37 4.51 16.91
C MET A 1 -9.90 3.97 15.59
N GLY A 2 -11.03 4.46 15.06
CA GLY A 2 -11.57 3.98 13.79
C GLY A 2 -11.07 4.80 12.58
N LEU A 3 -11.18 4.28 11.36
CA LEU A 3 -10.86 5.02 10.12
C LEU A 3 -11.57 6.39 10.08
N ARG A 4 -12.80 6.45 10.59
CA ARG A 4 -13.56 7.69 10.79
C ARG A 4 -12.86 8.65 11.77
N THR A 5 -12.31 8.15 12.87
CA THR A 5 -11.56 8.92 13.87
C THR A 5 -10.23 9.42 13.29
N ALA A 6 -9.51 8.58 12.54
CA ALA A 6 -8.27 8.97 11.88
C ALA A 6 -8.51 10.07 10.82
N VAL A 7 -9.58 9.96 10.04
CA VAL A 7 -10.01 11.00 9.10
C VAL A 7 -10.42 12.27 9.85
N SER A 8 -11.14 12.19 10.96
CA SER A 8 -11.55 13.38 11.71
C SER A 8 -10.39 14.04 12.47
N GLN A 9 -9.36 13.29 12.84
CA GLN A 9 -8.24 13.77 13.65
C GLN A 9 -7.05 14.23 12.78
N SER A 10 -6.80 13.59 11.64
CA SER A 10 -5.80 14.02 10.67
C SER A 10 -6.17 13.61 9.25
N TRP A 11 -7.20 14.27 8.70
CA TRP A 11 -7.66 14.08 7.33
C TRP A 11 -6.54 14.21 6.28
N VAL A 12 -5.55 15.06 6.54
CA VAL A 12 -4.38 15.28 5.68
C VAL A 12 -3.55 14.00 5.56
N LEU A 13 -3.26 13.34 6.69
CA LEU A 13 -2.50 12.09 6.69
C LEU A 13 -3.25 10.99 5.94
N THR A 14 -4.56 10.87 6.15
CA THR A 14 -5.38 9.87 5.44
C THR A 14 -5.43 10.13 3.94
N ALA A 15 -5.59 11.40 3.53
CA ALA A 15 -5.60 11.81 2.13
C ALA A 15 -4.26 11.57 1.45
N MET A 16 -3.14 11.91 2.12
CA MET A 16 -1.79 11.66 1.60
C MET A 16 -1.49 10.16 1.46
N ALA A 17 -1.80 9.36 2.48
CA ALA A 17 -1.61 7.90 2.42
C ALA A 17 -2.41 7.26 1.28
N THR A 18 -3.66 7.72 1.08
CA THR A 18 -4.51 7.27 -0.03
C THR A 18 -3.92 7.69 -1.38
N GLY A 19 -3.46 8.94 -1.49
CA GLY A 19 -2.81 9.46 -2.70
C GLY A 19 -1.54 8.68 -3.07
N ILE A 20 -0.72 8.34 -2.08
CA ILE A 20 0.47 7.49 -2.26
C ILE A 20 0.06 6.09 -2.72
N GLY A 21 -0.98 5.51 -2.13
CA GLY A 21 -1.51 4.21 -2.56
C GLY A 21 -1.96 4.21 -4.03
N LEU A 22 -2.70 5.24 -4.44
CA LEU A 22 -3.13 5.42 -5.84
C LEU A 22 -1.94 5.63 -6.78
N TRP A 23 -0.95 6.42 -6.38
CA TRP A 23 0.28 6.61 -7.14
C TRP A 23 1.04 5.29 -7.33
N CYS A 24 1.19 4.49 -6.27
CA CYS A 24 1.84 3.19 -6.34
C CYS A 24 1.10 2.26 -7.31
N ALA A 25 -0.24 2.23 -7.26
CA ALA A 25 -1.05 1.44 -8.19
C ALA A 25 -0.85 1.90 -9.65
N TYR A 26 -0.89 3.20 -9.90
CA TYR A 26 -0.61 3.76 -11.23
C TYR A 26 0.79 3.40 -11.72
N THR A 27 1.80 3.55 -10.86
CA THR A 27 3.19 3.21 -11.18
C THR A 27 3.35 1.73 -11.47
N ALA A 28 2.62 0.85 -10.78
CA ALA A 28 2.66 -0.58 -11.02
C ALA A 28 2.08 -0.94 -12.40
N VAL A 29 0.97 -0.29 -12.78
CA VAL A 29 0.41 -0.45 -14.13
C VAL A 29 1.40 0.03 -15.19
N GLN A 30 2.04 1.18 -14.99
CA GLN A 30 3.03 1.71 -15.92
C GLN A 30 4.27 0.81 -16.02
N ALA A 31 4.77 0.29 -14.89
CA ALA A 31 5.89 -0.62 -14.85
C ALA A 31 5.57 -1.94 -15.57
N PHE A 32 4.35 -2.45 -15.43
CA PHE A 32 3.88 -3.62 -16.14
C PHE A 32 3.72 -3.36 -17.65
N ALA A 33 3.14 -2.22 -18.02
CA ALA A 33 2.92 -1.83 -19.42
C ALA A 33 4.24 -1.56 -20.17
N ALA A 34 5.29 -1.12 -19.46
CA ALA A 34 6.61 -0.90 -20.03
C ALA A 34 7.39 -2.20 -20.30
N ILE A 35 6.87 -3.37 -19.93
CA ILE A 35 7.50 -4.66 -20.22
C ILE A 35 7.34 -4.97 -21.71
N GLU A 36 8.43 -4.85 -22.47
CA GLU A 36 8.46 -5.03 -23.92
C GLU A 36 8.12 -6.47 -24.38
N SER A 37 8.44 -7.48 -23.55
CA SER A 37 8.06 -8.88 -23.79
C SER A 37 8.04 -9.70 -22.49
N LEU A 38 6.86 -10.18 -22.08
CA LEU A 38 6.68 -11.07 -20.92
C LEU A 38 7.28 -12.47 -21.13
N TRP A 39 7.54 -12.87 -22.38
CA TRP A 39 7.92 -14.25 -22.72
C TRP A 39 9.41 -14.41 -23.02
N THR A 40 10.15 -13.31 -23.12
CA THR A 40 11.58 -13.35 -23.46
C THR A 40 12.43 -13.16 -22.20
N PHE A 41 12.52 -14.21 -21.40
CA PHE A 41 13.31 -14.24 -20.16
C PHE A 41 14.82 -14.39 -20.41
N THR A 42 15.22 -14.79 -21.61
CA THR A 42 16.60 -15.10 -21.98
C THR A 42 17.07 -14.19 -23.11
N GLY A 43 17.87 -13.19 -22.77
CA GLY A 43 18.50 -12.25 -23.70
C GLY A 43 19.30 -11.20 -22.92
N SER A 44 20.45 -10.76 -23.46
CA SER A 44 21.18 -9.61 -22.89
C SER A 44 20.40 -8.35 -23.18
N TYR A 45 19.64 -7.87 -22.19
CA TYR A 45 18.90 -6.60 -22.27
C TYR A 45 19.70 -5.50 -21.59
N VAL A 46 19.85 -4.37 -22.28
CA VAL A 46 20.27 -3.11 -21.69
C VAL A 46 19.00 -2.28 -21.53
N GLY A 47 18.39 -2.28 -20.34
CA GLY A 47 17.13 -1.57 -20.07
C GLY A 47 16.17 -2.32 -19.14
N GLN A 48 14.88 -2.07 -19.31
CA GLN A 48 13.80 -2.60 -18.47
C GLN A 48 13.38 -4.00 -18.97
N ASN A 49 13.91 -5.06 -18.33
CA ASN A 49 13.58 -6.44 -18.68
C ASN A 49 12.34 -6.96 -17.93
N ALA A 50 11.74 -8.05 -18.40
CA ALA A 50 10.51 -8.62 -17.81
C ALA A 50 10.66 -8.97 -16.32
N VAL A 51 11.83 -9.48 -15.92
CA VAL A 51 12.12 -9.85 -14.53
C VAL A 51 12.15 -8.62 -13.62
N GLY A 52 12.83 -7.55 -14.04
CA GLY A 52 12.92 -6.29 -13.29
C GLY A 52 11.58 -5.55 -13.24
N GLY A 53 10.81 -5.59 -14.33
CA GLY A 53 9.44 -5.06 -14.37
C GLY A 53 8.53 -5.78 -13.38
N LEU A 54 8.50 -7.12 -13.40
CA LEU A 54 7.72 -7.92 -12.47
C LEU A 54 8.15 -7.75 -11.01
N ALA A 55 9.46 -7.68 -10.75
CA ALA A 55 9.98 -7.39 -9.42
C ALA A 55 9.52 -6.01 -8.90
N GLY A 56 9.56 -4.98 -9.75
CA GLY A 56 9.06 -3.65 -9.42
C GLY A 56 7.56 -3.64 -9.10
N VAL A 57 6.75 -4.35 -9.90
CA VAL A 57 5.32 -4.53 -9.63
C VAL A 57 5.07 -5.24 -8.30
N ALA A 58 5.84 -6.29 -7.99
CA ALA A 58 5.71 -7.02 -6.73
C ALA A 58 6.02 -6.13 -5.52
N VAL A 59 7.07 -5.30 -5.59
CA VAL A 59 7.40 -4.34 -4.52
C VAL A 59 6.27 -3.32 -4.34
N LEU A 60 5.73 -2.77 -5.43
CA LEU A 60 4.62 -1.82 -5.36
C LEU A 60 3.36 -2.45 -4.77
N ALA A 61 3.06 -3.71 -5.11
CA ALA A 61 1.97 -4.47 -4.51
C ALA A 61 2.17 -4.65 -3.00
N GLY A 62 3.41 -4.93 -2.56
CA GLY A 62 3.76 -5.01 -1.14
C GLY A 62 3.55 -3.69 -0.38
N ILE A 63 3.91 -2.55 -1.00
CA ILE A 63 3.68 -1.22 -0.42
C ILE A 63 2.18 -0.96 -0.27
N VAL A 64 1.38 -1.27 -1.29
CA VAL A 64 -0.08 -1.14 -1.23
C VAL A 64 -0.66 -2.03 -0.13
N ALA A 65 -0.20 -3.28 -0.01
CA ALA A 65 -0.64 -4.19 1.04
C ALA A 65 -0.31 -3.64 2.45
N LEU A 66 0.88 -3.07 2.65
CA LEU A 66 1.25 -2.41 3.90
C LEU A 66 0.33 -1.21 4.22
N LEU A 67 0.00 -0.40 3.22
CA LEU A 67 -0.96 0.70 3.39
C LEU A 67 -2.34 0.19 3.78
N LEU A 68 -2.81 -0.91 3.19
CA LEU A 68 -4.08 -1.54 3.57
C LEU A 68 -4.08 -2.07 5.01
N VAL A 69 -2.98 -2.71 5.43
CA VAL A 69 -2.82 -3.15 6.84
C VAL A 69 -2.85 -1.94 7.78
N PHE A 70 -2.09 -0.88 7.46
CA PHE A 70 -2.09 0.35 8.24
C PHE A 70 -3.50 0.96 8.35
N PHE A 71 -4.26 1.01 7.26
CA PHE A 71 -5.66 1.45 7.30
C PHE A 71 -6.56 0.53 8.13
N GLY A 72 -6.30 -0.79 8.13
CA GLY A 72 -7.00 -1.76 8.95
C GLY A 72 -6.75 -1.57 10.45
N GLU A 73 -5.50 -1.31 10.83
CA GLU A 73 -5.13 -1.02 12.24
C GLU A 73 -5.68 0.33 12.70
N LEU A 74 -5.70 1.34 11.83
CA LEU A 74 -6.41 2.60 12.07
C LEU A 74 -7.93 2.42 12.26
N GLY A 75 -8.48 1.24 11.98
CA GLY A 75 -9.87 0.88 12.23
C GLY A 75 -10.11 0.23 13.61
N GLN A 76 -9.07 -0.29 14.25
CA GLN A 76 -9.20 -1.06 15.50
C GLN A 76 -9.37 -0.14 16.70
N THR A 77 -10.43 -0.38 17.46
CA THR A 77 -10.82 0.41 18.63
C THR A 77 -10.09 0.03 19.91
N ASP A 78 -9.28 -1.04 19.92
CA ASP A 78 -8.69 -1.59 21.15
C ASP A 78 -7.19 -1.28 21.35
N PRO A 79 -6.74 -1.07 22.59
CA PRO A 79 -7.52 -1.13 23.82
C PRO A 79 -8.29 0.19 24.03
N ALA A 80 -9.61 0.11 24.11
CA ALA A 80 -10.36 1.20 24.75
C ALA A 80 -9.82 1.37 26.19
N PRO A 81 -9.73 2.60 26.73
CA PRO A 81 -9.43 2.77 28.14
C PRO A 81 -10.43 1.93 28.94
N GLN A 82 -9.94 1.00 29.78
CA GLN A 82 -10.82 0.30 30.71
C GLN A 82 -11.56 1.36 31.52
N THR A 83 -12.89 1.24 31.59
CA THR A 83 -13.71 2.10 32.43
C THR A 83 -13.22 1.96 33.87
N TRP A 84 -12.73 3.06 34.43
CA TRP A 84 -12.37 3.14 35.83
C TRP A 84 -13.60 3.62 36.63
N PRO A 85 -13.98 2.96 37.73
CA PRO A 85 -13.34 1.80 38.37
C PRO A 85 -13.76 0.45 37.73
N PRO A 86 -12.94 -0.61 37.88
CA PRO A 86 -13.31 -1.95 37.45
C PRO A 86 -14.52 -2.45 38.25
N GLU A 87 -15.56 -2.92 37.56
CA GLU A 87 -16.64 -3.67 38.19
C GLU A 87 -16.13 -5.10 38.48
N GLU A 88 -16.36 -5.57 39.71
CA GLU A 88 -15.85 -6.84 40.26
C GLU A 88 -16.21 -8.08 39.42
#